data_AF-A0A7Y5GLC7-F1
#
_entry.id   AF-A0A7Y5GLC7-F1
#
_cell.length_a   1.000
_cell.length_b   1.000
_cell.length_c   1.000
_cell.angle_alpha   90.00
_cell.angle_beta   90.00
_cell.angle_gamma   90.00
#
_symmetry.space_group_name_H-M   'P 1'
#
loop_
_entity.id
_entity.type
_entity.pdbx_description
1 polymer ?
#
loop_
_entity_poly.entity_id
_entity_poly.type
_entity_poly.pdbx_seq_one_letter_code
_entity_poly.pdbx_strand_id
1 'polypeptide(L)'
;MFNRSFLFLRSFILPLVLVSFLLTGCKEEVTSPEEYHSDQLVLQQMVLEDSSNSSFEAAFNDGDPMGYFSKELTNVYPIRIGRRITTASRTINSTVLTDTAYVTATYNFTGNFFLVASYDSAAVGDTTAIDTTIVKPFSSVVVRKLIFAKVANTRNPRLNWRLIAVSLPDGGTVTNNLKINKLSVYLPNGDSIIVTSPSDYYLNKFPGMRRQIPVISRNQSVTVKLEVFSAYDVDDLVVLTFGADPLGRNRQKVRFSLVSSEPATGGYNKVYEHTFRPTQAAGYYHALMDVMSNGSIFTDNQPFENKVWGMPYIVR
;
A
#
# COMPACT_ATOMS: atom_id res chain seq x y z
N MET A 1 -67.50 36.67 8.79
CA MET A 1 -66.79 37.86 9.29
C MET A 1 -65.34 37.76 8.78
N PHE A 2 -64.94 38.69 7.91
CA PHE A 2 -63.57 39.18 7.61
C PHE A 2 -62.40 38.19 7.39
N ASN A 3 -61.51 38.34 6.41
CA ASN A 3 -61.39 39.24 5.27
C ASN A 3 -60.31 38.70 4.31
N ARG A 4 -60.36 39.17 3.07
CA ARG A 4 -59.44 38.87 1.96
C ARG A 4 -58.09 39.62 2.08
N SER A 5 -57.16 39.17 1.23
CA SER A 5 -56.27 39.98 0.37
C SER A 5 -54.79 40.02 0.78
N PHE A 6 -53.92 39.59 -0.15
CA PHE A 6 -52.75 40.36 -0.54
C PHE A 6 -52.42 40.07 -2.02
N LEU A 7 -52.76 41.04 -2.87
CA LEU A 7 -52.13 41.30 -4.17
C LEU A 7 -51.07 42.37 -3.93
N PHE A 8 -49.90 42.30 -4.57
CA PHE A 8 -49.42 43.40 -5.43
C PHE A 8 -48.14 43.01 -6.19
N LEU A 9 -48.27 43.12 -7.52
CA LEU A 9 -47.24 43.11 -8.56
C LEU A 9 -46.44 44.44 -8.52
N ARG A 10 -45.15 44.44 -8.89
CA ARG A 10 -44.54 45.55 -9.66
C ARG A 10 -43.16 45.21 -10.23
N SER A 11 -43.09 45.23 -11.56
CA SER A 11 -41.89 45.33 -12.40
C SER A 11 -41.13 46.65 -12.15
N PHE A 12 -39.81 46.64 -12.37
CA PHE A 12 -39.09 47.78 -12.95
C PHE A 12 -37.85 47.29 -13.73
N ILE A 13 -37.53 48.02 -14.80
CA ILE A 13 -36.73 47.69 -15.99
C ILE A 13 -35.47 48.60 -16.04
N LEU A 14 -34.27 48.01 -16.33
CA LEU A 14 -33.01 48.53 -16.96
C LEU A 14 -32.38 49.88 -16.50
N PRO A 15 -31.20 50.35 -17.01
CA PRO A 15 -30.01 49.71 -17.66
C PRO A 15 -28.64 50.26 -17.13
N LEU A 16 -27.48 49.82 -17.67
CA LEU A 16 -26.48 50.65 -18.41
C LEU A 16 -25.12 49.92 -18.61
N VAL A 17 -24.67 49.89 -19.87
CA VAL A 17 -23.36 49.45 -20.39
C VAL A 17 -22.52 50.69 -20.72
N LEU A 18 -21.23 50.70 -20.36
CA LEU A 18 -20.19 51.62 -20.89
C LEU A 18 -18.82 51.01 -20.51
N VAL A 19 -18.10 50.28 -21.38
CA VAL A 19 -17.20 50.72 -22.47
C VAL A 19 -16.22 51.83 -22.04
N SER A 20 -14.97 51.45 -21.80
CA SER A 20 -13.78 52.30 -21.95
C SER A 20 -12.55 51.41 -22.21
N PHE A 21 -12.34 51.13 -23.49
CA PHE A 21 -11.04 50.76 -24.09
C PHE A 21 -10.54 52.01 -24.83
N LEU A 22 -9.22 52.02 -25.14
CA LEU A 22 -8.44 53.03 -25.91
C LEU A 22 -7.78 54.08 -24.99
N LEU A 23 -6.46 54.30 -24.98
CA LEU A 23 -5.55 54.63 -26.09
C LEU A 23 -4.07 54.34 -25.67
N THR A 24 -3.31 53.48 -26.36
CA THR A 24 -2.34 53.72 -27.46
C THR A 24 -1.01 54.42 -27.11
N GLY A 25 0.09 53.72 -27.36
CA GLY A 25 1.44 54.26 -27.57
C GLY A 25 2.24 53.37 -28.54
N CYS A 26 2.05 53.61 -29.84
CA CYS A 26 2.87 53.18 -30.99
C CYS A 26 3.85 54.36 -31.29
N LYS A 27 5.08 54.27 -31.81
CA LYS A 27 5.65 53.41 -32.89
C LYS A 27 7.17 53.70 -33.06
N GLU A 28 7.87 52.69 -33.60
CA GLU A 28 8.97 52.71 -34.60
C GLU A 28 10.36 53.30 -34.29
N GLU A 29 11.28 52.38 -34.01
CA GLU A 29 12.57 52.05 -34.67
C GLU A 29 13.25 53.00 -35.71
N VAL A 30 14.57 53.13 -35.51
CA VAL A 30 15.72 53.13 -36.46
C VAL A 30 16.60 54.40 -36.49
N THR A 31 17.88 54.23 -36.08
CA THR A 31 19.13 54.68 -36.75
C THR A 31 20.30 54.11 -35.93
N SER A 32 20.92 52.98 -36.31
CA SER A 32 21.95 52.74 -37.35
C SER A 32 23.35 52.63 -36.73
N PRO A 33 24.22 51.72 -37.22
CA PRO A 33 25.05 50.87 -36.38
C PRO A 33 26.55 51.20 -36.47
N GLU A 34 27.25 51.02 -35.35
CA GLU A 34 28.71 50.86 -35.18
C GLU A 34 28.84 50.45 -33.69
N GLU A 35 29.56 49.45 -33.20
CA GLU A 35 30.64 48.63 -33.72
C GLU A 35 30.82 47.45 -32.73
N TYR A 36 31.05 46.25 -33.26
CA TYR A 36 31.57 45.03 -32.59
C TYR A 36 31.11 44.71 -31.17
N HIS A 37 30.12 43.83 -31.04
CA HIS A 37 29.95 43.03 -29.83
C HIS A 37 30.02 41.56 -30.23
N SER A 38 31.14 40.93 -29.91
CA SER A 38 31.39 39.49 -30.11
C SER A 38 30.14 38.68 -29.77
N ASP A 39 29.88 37.57 -30.47
CA ASP A 39 28.75 36.65 -30.23
C ASP A 39 28.44 36.42 -28.74
N GLN A 40 29.48 36.45 -27.90
CA GLN A 40 29.41 36.35 -26.45
C GLN A 40 28.57 37.43 -25.73
N LEU A 41 28.60 38.69 -26.18
CA LEU A 41 27.80 39.79 -25.59
C LEU A 41 26.33 39.70 -26.01
N VAL A 42 26.07 39.31 -27.27
CA VAL A 42 24.71 39.08 -27.77
C VAL A 42 24.07 37.89 -27.05
N LEU A 43 24.83 36.80 -26.84
CA LEU A 43 24.38 35.65 -26.07
C LEU A 43 24.10 36.01 -24.60
N GLN A 44 24.93 36.84 -23.98
CA GLN A 44 24.68 37.32 -22.62
C GLN A 44 23.39 38.15 -22.52
N GLN A 45 23.15 39.01 -23.50
CA GLN A 45 21.95 39.85 -23.52
C GLN A 45 20.69 39.00 -23.79
N MET A 46 20.76 38.01 -24.68
CA MET A 46 19.69 37.03 -24.89
C MET A 46 19.37 36.19 -23.65
N VAL A 47 20.38 35.85 -22.84
CA VAL A 47 20.20 35.13 -21.57
C VAL A 47 19.53 36.00 -20.52
N LEU A 48 19.86 37.30 -20.45
CA LEU A 48 19.30 38.26 -19.50
C LEU A 48 17.85 38.67 -19.86
N GLU A 49 17.53 38.74 -21.16
CA GLU A 49 16.18 39.06 -21.65
C GLU A 49 15.25 37.83 -21.72
N ASP A 50 15.78 36.63 -21.47
CA ASP A 50 14.99 35.40 -21.44
C ASP A 50 14.05 35.37 -20.22
N SER A 51 12.75 35.36 -20.50
CA SER A 51 11.67 35.20 -19.51
C SER A 51 11.80 33.94 -18.64
N SER A 52 12.48 32.90 -19.11
CA SER A 52 12.74 31.69 -18.32
C SER A 52 13.87 31.86 -17.29
N ASN A 53 14.84 32.75 -17.53
CA ASN A 53 15.91 33.06 -16.57
C ASN A 53 15.49 34.12 -15.55
N SER A 54 14.78 35.17 -15.99
CA SER A 54 14.25 36.20 -15.08
C SER A 54 13.19 35.65 -14.11
N SER A 55 12.43 34.63 -14.52
CA SER A 55 11.48 33.95 -13.63
C SER A 55 12.16 33.02 -12.61
N PHE A 56 13.34 32.50 -12.91
CA PHE A 56 14.13 31.71 -11.96
C PHE A 56 14.69 32.59 -10.83
N GLU A 57 15.27 33.75 -11.16
CA GLU A 57 15.83 34.66 -10.13
C GLU A 57 14.74 35.21 -9.19
N ALA A 58 13.56 35.55 -9.72
CA ALA A 58 12.42 35.96 -8.91
C ALA A 58 11.82 34.82 -8.05
N ALA A 59 11.96 33.56 -8.50
CA ALA A 59 11.53 32.38 -7.73
C ALA A 59 12.58 31.89 -6.73
N PHE A 60 13.86 32.27 -6.89
CA PHE A 60 14.97 31.88 -6.03
C PHE A 60 15.28 32.93 -4.94
N ASN A 61 14.88 34.18 -5.15
CA ASN A 61 15.03 35.25 -4.17
C ASN A 61 13.81 35.31 -3.25
N ASP A 62 13.83 34.53 -2.15
CA ASP A 62 12.72 34.36 -1.21
C ASP A 62 12.29 35.64 -0.45
N GLY A 63 13.04 36.75 -0.55
CA GLY A 63 12.70 38.03 0.10
C GLY A 63 12.70 37.95 1.62
N ASP A 64 11.51 37.81 2.23
CA ASP A 64 11.31 37.62 3.68
C ASP A 64 11.25 36.12 4.04
N PRO A 65 11.42 35.71 5.32
CA PRO A 65 11.27 34.31 5.72
C PRO A 65 9.89 33.76 5.33
N MET A 66 9.86 32.98 4.26
CA MET A 66 8.66 32.29 3.78
C MET A 66 8.26 31.19 4.79
N GLY A 67 6.96 31.11 5.10
CA GLY A 67 6.43 30.08 5.98
C GLY A 67 6.80 28.68 5.48
N TYR A 68 7.41 27.90 6.35
CA TYR A 68 7.84 26.53 6.06
C TYR A 68 6.61 25.63 5.90
N PHE A 69 6.16 25.40 4.66
CA PHE A 69 5.04 24.50 4.33
C PHE A 69 5.45 23.03 4.19
N SER A 70 6.65 22.66 4.63
CA SER A 70 6.96 21.25 4.83
C SER A 70 6.49 20.87 6.23
N LYS A 71 5.45 20.04 6.32
CA LYS A 71 5.17 19.31 7.56
C LYS A 71 6.43 18.49 7.85
N GLU A 72 7.18 18.91 8.87
CA GLU A 72 8.22 18.07 9.44
C GLU A 72 7.60 16.74 9.87
N LEU A 73 8.41 15.66 9.84
CA LEU A 73 7.98 14.32 10.24
C LEU A 73 7.39 14.36 11.64
N THR A 74 6.06 14.46 11.71
CA THR A 74 5.37 14.59 12.98
C THR A 74 5.01 13.18 13.43
N ASN A 75 5.49 12.81 14.61
CA ASN A 75 5.15 11.52 15.19
C ASN A 75 3.65 11.46 15.47
N VAL A 76 3.05 10.30 15.17
CA VAL A 76 1.63 10.04 15.40
C VAL A 76 1.44 8.75 16.17
N TYR A 77 0.40 8.73 17.00
CA TYR A 77 0.05 7.60 17.85
C TYR A 77 -1.11 6.83 17.20
N PRO A 78 -0.86 5.69 16.52
CA PRO A 78 -1.86 4.95 15.79
C PRO A 78 -2.89 4.31 16.73
N ILE A 79 -4.17 4.59 16.52
CA ILE A 79 -5.28 3.96 17.26
C ILE A 79 -5.91 2.86 16.40
N ARG A 80 -6.16 3.13 15.10
CA ARG A 80 -6.69 2.14 14.15
C ARG A 80 -5.97 2.23 12.80
N ILE A 81 -5.72 1.07 12.22
CA ILE A 81 -5.15 0.95 10.88
C ILE A 81 -6.04 0.12 9.96
N GLY A 82 -6.13 0.53 8.70
CA GLY A 82 -6.95 -0.15 7.71
C GLY A 82 -6.40 0.02 6.30
N ARG A 83 -6.77 -0.91 5.40
CA ARG A 83 -6.55 -0.77 3.97
C ARG A 83 -7.86 -0.90 3.25
N ARG A 84 -8.08 -0.02 2.29
CA ARG A 84 -9.17 -0.13 1.33
C ARG A 84 -8.57 -0.27 -0.06
N ILE A 85 -8.79 -1.41 -0.66
CA ILE A 85 -8.42 -1.67 -2.05
C ILE A 85 -9.47 -0.97 -2.93
N THR A 86 -9.02 -0.13 -3.85
CA THR A 86 -9.86 0.54 -4.84
C THR A 86 -9.86 -0.25 -6.15
N THR A 87 -8.71 -0.80 -6.52
CA THR A 87 -8.57 -1.61 -7.74
C THR A 87 -7.74 -2.86 -7.46
N ALA A 88 -8.21 -3.98 -7.99
CA ALA A 88 -7.50 -5.25 -7.98
C ALA A 88 -7.45 -5.78 -9.41
N SER A 89 -6.26 -5.80 -10.02
CA SER A 89 -6.04 -6.44 -11.31
C SER A 89 -5.32 -7.78 -11.12
N ARG A 90 -5.51 -8.69 -12.07
CA ARG A 90 -4.98 -10.04 -12.03
C ARG A 90 -4.38 -10.39 -13.38
N THR A 91 -3.12 -10.80 -13.37
CA THR A 91 -2.45 -11.36 -14.54
C THR A 91 -2.18 -12.83 -14.25
N ILE A 92 -2.59 -13.71 -15.17
CA ILE A 92 -2.43 -15.15 -15.03
C ILE A 92 -1.59 -15.63 -16.21
N ASN A 93 -0.43 -16.19 -15.89
CA ASN A 93 0.45 -16.83 -16.87
C ASN A 93 0.43 -18.34 -16.62
N SER A 94 0.25 -19.14 -17.66
CA SER A 94 0.17 -20.59 -17.55
C SER A 94 1.08 -21.28 -18.55
N THR A 95 1.79 -22.31 -18.08
CA THR A 95 2.56 -23.23 -18.91
C THR A 95 1.97 -24.63 -18.75
N VAL A 96 1.40 -25.15 -19.84
CA VAL A 96 0.73 -26.46 -19.85
C VAL A 96 1.69 -27.48 -20.46
N LEU A 97 2.02 -28.52 -19.69
CA LEU A 97 2.65 -29.74 -20.16
C LEU A 97 1.56 -30.80 -20.44
N THR A 98 1.94 -32.05 -20.67
CA THR A 98 0.99 -33.13 -21.01
C THR A 98 -0.10 -33.32 -19.93
N ASP A 99 0.32 -33.58 -18.68
CA ASP A 99 -0.60 -33.90 -17.58
C ASP A 99 -0.50 -32.93 -16.39
N THR A 100 0.30 -31.87 -16.53
CA THR A 100 0.54 -30.89 -15.47
C THR A 100 0.55 -29.49 -16.06
N ALA A 101 -0.07 -28.53 -15.37
CA ALA A 101 -0.01 -27.13 -15.73
C ALA A 101 0.51 -26.31 -14.54
N TYR A 102 1.52 -25.49 -14.81
CA TYR A 102 2.10 -24.53 -13.87
C TYR A 102 1.51 -23.16 -14.15
N VAL A 103 0.93 -22.54 -13.13
CA VAL A 103 0.23 -21.26 -13.27
C VAL A 103 0.83 -20.26 -12.28
N THR A 104 1.22 -19.08 -12.77
CA THR A 104 1.63 -17.94 -11.94
C THR A 104 0.52 -16.90 -11.98
N ALA A 105 -0.06 -16.63 -10.83
CA ALA A 105 -1.06 -15.59 -10.63
C ALA A 105 -0.41 -14.38 -9.95
N THR A 106 -0.40 -13.24 -10.64
CA THR A 106 0.07 -11.95 -10.14
C THR A 106 -1.13 -11.05 -9.90
N TYR A 107 -1.29 -10.60 -8.66
CA TYR A 107 -2.34 -9.71 -8.22
C TYR A 107 -1.73 -8.33 -7.99
N ASN A 108 -2.25 -7.30 -8.66
CA ASN A 108 -1.86 -5.92 -8.38
C ASN A 108 -3.01 -5.23 -7.65
N PHE A 109 -2.73 -4.72 -6.47
CA PHE A 109 -3.66 -4.00 -5.63
C PHE A 109 -3.25 -2.54 -5.55
N THR A 110 -4.18 -1.64 -5.86
CA THR A 110 -4.04 -0.22 -5.55
C THR A 110 -5.14 0.20 -4.59
N GLY A 111 -4.85 1.19 -3.77
CA GLY A 111 -5.81 1.65 -2.77
C GLY A 111 -5.23 2.65 -1.80
N ASN A 112 -5.94 2.81 -0.68
CA ASN A 112 -5.61 3.75 0.37
C ASN A 112 -5.41 3.01 1.70
N PHE A 113 -4.30 3.28 2.36
CA PHE A 113 -4.03 2.92 3.74
C PHE A 113 -4.55 4.06 4.64
N PHE A 114 -5.38 3.70 5.60
CA PHE A 114 -5.99 4.64 6.55
C PHE A 114 -5.35 4.43 7.91
N LEU A 115 -4.90 5.54 8.48
CA LEU A 115 -4.34 5.63 9.81
C LEU A 115 -5.19 6.62 10.62
N VAL A 116 -5.94 6.11 11.59
CA VAL A 116 -6.65 6.94 12.57
C VAL A 116 -5.76 7.04 13.79
N ALA A 117 -5.37 8.26 14.16
CA ALA A 117 -4.31 8.51 15.13
C ALA A 117 -4.60 9.77 15.97
N SER A 118 -3.68 10.03 16.91
CA SER A 118 -3.55 11.28 17.66
C SER A 118 -2.14 11.87 17.51
N TYR A 119 -2.01 13.18 17.61
CA TYR A 119 -0.71 13.85 17.74
C TYR A 119 -0.26 14.02 19.21
N ASP A 120 -1.21 14.13 20.16
CA ASP A 120 -0.94 14.55 21.54
C ASP A 120 -0.76 13.39 22.54
N SER A 121 -0.36 12.22 22.04
CA SER A 121 -0.28 10.93 22.74
C SER A 121 -1.63 10.24 22.96
N ALA A 122 -1.71 8.99 22.51
CA ALA A 122 -2.86 8.12 22.70
C ALA A 122 -2.38 6.69 22.96
N ALA A 123 -2.98 6.01 23.95
CA ALA A 123 -2.81 4.58 24.06
C ALA A 123 -3.50 3.90 22.85
N VAL A 124 -2.90 2.82 22.34
CA VAL A 124 -3.49 2.06 21.23
C VAL A 124 -4.88 1.54 21.66
N GLY A 125 -5.92 2.02 20.99
CA GLY A 125 -7.31 1.65 21.28
C GLY A 125 -8.09 2.68 22.11
N ASP A 126 -7.46 3.76 22.57
CA ASP A 126 -8.16 4.88 23.17
C ASP A 126 -8.92 5.67 22.10
N THR A 127 -10.24 5.50 22.07
CA THR A 127 -11.11 6.17 21.09
C THR A 127 -11.39 7.63 21.42
N THR A 128 -11.04 8.10 22.62
CA THR A 128 -11.31 9.47 23.06
C THR A 128 -10.22 10.45 22.65
N ALA A 129 -9.02 9.95 22.36
CA ALA A 129 -7.89 10.72 21.89
C ALA A 129 -7.81 10.86 20.35
N ILE A 130 -8.82 10.43 19.58
CA ILE A 130 -8.77 10.53 18.10
C ILE A 130 -8.90 11.99 17.66
N ASP A 131 -7.85 12.54 17.06
CA ASP A 131 -7.85 13.91 16.49
C ASP A 131 -7.62 13.93 14.97
N THR A 132 -7.06 12.86 14.38
CA THR A 132 -6.63 12.87 12.98
C THR A 132 -6.88 11.57 12.22
N THR A 133 -7.01 11.70 10.90
CA THR A 133 -7.03 10.58 9.96
C THR A 133 -6.08 10.87 8.82
N ILE A 134 -5.04 10.05 8.71
CA ILE A 134 -4.02 10.13 7.67
C ILE A 134 -4.32 9.07 6.61
N VAL A 135 -4.26 9.45 5.35
CA VAL A 135 -4.54 8.58 4.21
C VAL A 135 -3.30 8.51 3.32
N LYS A 136 -2.79 7.30 3.12
CA LYS A 136 -1.60 7.04 2.31
C LYS A 136 -1.97 6.17 1.11
N PRO A 137 -1.80 6.63 -0.14
CA PRO A 137 -2.01 5.75 -1.28
C PRO A 137 -0.98 4.62 -1.27
N PHE A 138 -1.37 3.44 -1.72
CA PHE A 138 -0.46 2.31 -1.87
C PHE A 138 -0.70 1.55 -3.17
N SER A 139 0.38 0.94 -3.64
CA SER A 139 0.37 -0.07 -4.70
C SER A 139 1.15 -1.29 -4.20
N SER A 140 0.55 -2.46 -4.31
CA SER A 140 1.14 -3.72 -3.85
C SER A 140 0.95 -4.80 -4.90
N VAL A 141 2.01 -5.58 -5.12
CA VAL A 141 2.00 -6.75 -6.00
C VAL A 141 2.09 -7.99 -5.12
N VAL A 142 1.22 -8.97 -5.39
CA VAL A 142 1.24 -10.28 -4.74
C VAL A 142 1.34 -11.35 -5.81
N VAL A 143 2.31 -12.24 -5.71
CA VAL A 143 2.53 -13.36 -6.62
C VAL A 143 2.20 -14.67 -5.91
N ARG A 144 1.54 -15.58 -6.62
CA ARG A 144 1.27 -16.95 -6.17
C ARG A 144 1.40 -17.93 -7.32
N LYS A 145 2.10 -19.03 -7.10
CA LYS A 145 2.21 -20.14 -8.06
C LYS A 145 1.23 -21.25 -7.71
N LEU A 146 0.65 -21.88 -8.71
CA LEU A 146 -0.37 -22.93 -8.62
C LEU A 146 0.01 -24.08 -9.54
N ILE A 147 -0.25 -25.32 -9.11
CA ILE A 147 -0.01 -26.52 -9.92
C ILE A 147 -1.33 -27.25 -10.12
N PHE A 148 -1.70 -27.48 -11.37
CA PHE A 148 -2.85 -28.27 -11.77
C PHE A 148 -2.39 -29.61 -12.34
N ALA A 149 -3.08 -30.68 -12.01
CA ALA A 149 -2.92 -31.97 -12.66
C ALA A 149 -4.13 -32.26 -13.55
N LYS A 150 -3.88 -32.93 -14.67
CA LYS A 150 -4.93 -33.46 -15.53
C LYS A 150 -5.55 -34.69 -14.87
N VAL A 151 -6.87 -34.68 -14.72
CA VAL A 151 -7.64 -35.76 -14.04
C VAL A 151 -8.65 -36.44 -14.96
N ALA A 152 -8.92 -35.86 -16.13
CA ALA A 152 -9.82 -36.44 -17.12
C ALA A 152 -9.50 -35.91 -18.53
N ASN A 153 -10.14 -36.50 -19.54
CA ASN A 153 -10.08 -36.03 -20.93
C ASN A 153 -11.49 -35.96 -21.53
N THR A 154 -12.34 -35.16 -20.90
CA THR A 154 -13.72 -34.92 -21.34
C THR A 154 -13.78 -33.76 -22.34
N ARG A 155 -14.92 -33.61 -23.03
CA ARG A 155 -15.21 -32.47 -23.90
C ARG A 155 -15.26 -31.13 -23.17
N ASN A 156 -15.36 -31.12 -21.83
CA ASN A 156 -15.36 -29.92 -21.01
C ASN A 156 -13.99 -29.76 -20.33
N PRO A 157 -13.11 -28.86 -20.80
CA PRO A 157 -11.77 -28.67 -20.24
C PRO A 157 -11.75 -28.36 -18.75
N ARG A 158 -12.80 -27.73 -18.20
CA ARG A 158 -12.89 -27.40 -16.77
C ARG A 158 -12.90 -28.64 -15.88
N LEU A 159 -13.46 -29.75 -16.36
CA LEU A 159 -13.51 -31.02 -15.63
C LEU A 159 -12.21 -31.81 -15.76
N ASN A 160 -11.34 -31.43 -16.70
CA ASN A 160 -10.12 -32.15 -17.00
C ASN A 160 -8.96 -31.78 -16.08
N TRP A 161 -9.06 -30.66 -15.36
CA TRP A 161 -7.96 -30.14 -14.53
C TRP A 161 -8.38 -29.96 -13.08
N ARG A 162 -7.48 -30.33 -12.17
CA ARG A 162 -7.67 -30.14 -10.72
C ARG A 162 -6.46 -29.45 -10.12
N LEU A 163 -6.72 -28.43 -9.29
CA LEU A 163 -5.68 -27.77 -8.51
C LEU A 163 -5.15 -28.73 -7.44
N ILE A 164 -3.88 -29.13 -7.54
CA ILE A 164 -3.25 -30.10 -6.64
C ILE A 164 -2.36 -29.45 -5.58
N ALA A 165 -1.66 -28.37 -5.94
CA ALA A 165 -0.74 -27.69 -5.05
C ALA A 165 -0.77 -26.17 -5.24
N VAL A 166 -0.43 -25.44 -4.17
CA VAL A 166 -0.40 -23.99 -4.14
C VAL A 166 0.86 -23.51 -3.44
N SER A 167 1.53 -22.50 -3.97
CA SER A 167 2.58 -21.79 -3.24
C SER A 167 1.96 -20.87 -2.18
N LEU A 168 2.81 -20.40 -1.27
CA LEU A 168 2.46 -19.30 -0.39
C LEU A 168 2.44 -18.00 -1.23
N PRO A 169 1.45 -17.11 -1.00
CA PRO A 169 1.49 -15.76 -1.57
C PRO A 169 2.67 -14.96 -1.04
N ASP A 170 3.38 -14.30 -1.95
CA ASP A 170 4.48 -13.37 -1.67
C ASP A 170 4.12 -11.99 -2.21
N GLY A 171 4.23 -10.94 -1.42
CA GLY A 171 3.96 -9.62 -1.92
C GLY A 171 4.30 -8.48 -0.99
N GLY A 172 3.77 -7.32 -1.33
CA GLY A 172 4.01 -6.07 -0.61
C GLY A 172 4.22 -4.92 -1.58
N THR A 173 4.75 -3.82 -1.07
CA THR A 173 5.21 -2.68 -1.87
C THR A 173 6.51 -3.03 -2.58
N VAL A 174 6.77 -2.37 -3.72
CA VAL A 174 7.98 -2.59 -4.53
C VAL A 174 9.15 -1.78 -3.94
N THR A 175 9.50 -2.09 -2.70
CA THR A 175 10.61 -1.48 -1.96
C THR A 175 11.54 -2.58 -1.45
N ASN A 176 12.80 -2.21 -1.20
CA ASN A 176 13.83 -3.12 -0.70
C ASN A 176 14.17 -2.89 0.78
N ASN A 177 13.56 -1.89 1.44
CA ASN A 177 13.89 -1.57 2.84
C ASN A 177 13.26 -2.56 3.83
N LEU A 178 12.24 -3.30 3.40
CA LEU A 178 11.63 -4.39 4.17
C LEU A 178 11.68 -5.70 3.39
N LYS A 179 12.00 -6.79 4.08
CA LYS A 179 11.97 -8.15 3.52
C LYS A 179 11.62 -9.16 4.59
N ILE A 180 10.73 -10.10 4.29
CA ILE A 180 10.54 -11.30 5.11
C ILE A 180 11.56 -12.34 4.62
N ASN A 181 12.46 -12.76 5.50
CA ASN A 181 13.52 -13.73 5.18
C ASN A 181 13.08 -15.16 5.48
N LYS A 182 12.38 -15.37 6.58
CA LYS A 182 11.95 -16.70 7.02
C LYS A 182 10.63 -16.65 7.76
N LEU A 183 9.79 -17.63 7.48
CA LEU A 183 8.57 -17.94 8.22
C LEU A 183 8.74 -19.31 8.84
N SER A 184 8.59 -19.40 10.15
CA SER A 184 8.52 -20.66 10.89
C SER A 184 7.16 -20.76 11.56
N VAL A 185 6.43 -21.84 11.31
CA VAL A 185 5.14 -22.12 11.92
C VAL A 185 5.26 -23.40 12.71
N TYR A 186 4.97 -23.33 14.01
CA TYR A 186 4.96 -24.47 14.91
C TYR A 186 3.51 -24.91 15.13
N LEU A 187 3.23 -26.14 14.71
CA LEU A 187 1.90 -26.72 14.76
C LEU A 187 1.67 -27.42 16.12
N PRO A 188 0.40 -27.57 16.54
CA PRO A 188 0.04 -28.17 17.83
C PRO A 188 0.49 -29.63 17.99
N ASN A 189 0.69 -30.33 16.87
CA ASN A 189 1.13 -31.72 16.83
C ASN A 189 2.66 -31.89 17.00
N GLY A 190 3.40 -30.80 17.16
CA GLY A 190 4.87 -30.78 17.25
C GLY A 190 5.58 -30.63 15.91
N ASP A 191 4.85 -30.66 14.79
CA ASP A 191 5.44 -30.41 13.47
C ASP A 191 5.80 -28.93 13.31
N SER A 192 6.76 -28.67 12.42
CA SER A 192 7.10 -27.31 12.01
C SER A 192 7.11 -27.16 10.49
N ILE A 193 6.68 -25.98 10.04
CA ILE A 193 6.75 -25.55 8.64
C ILE A 193 7.73 -24.40 8.58
N ILE A 194 8.81 -24.57 7.83
CA ILE A 194 9.85 -23.55 7.66
C ILE A 194 9.88 -23.15 6.18
N VAL A 195 9.67 -21.86 5.92
CA VAL A 195 9.60 -21.29 4.57
C VAL A 195 10.59 -20.13 4.46
N THR A 196 11.48 -20.19 3.47
CA THR A 196 12.43 -19.11 3.13
C THR A 196 12.11 -18.46 1.78
N SER A 197 11.41 -19.18 0.89
CA SER A 197 10.87 -18.66 -0.37
C SER A 197 9.39 -19.07 -0.50
N PRO A 198 8.43 -18.16 -0.27
CA PRO A 198 6.99 -18.47 -0.35
C PRO A 198 6.58 -18.93 -1.75
N SER A 199 7.17 -18.34 -2.79
CA SER A 199 6.89 -18.65 -4.19
C SER A 199 7.38 -20.04 -4.60
N ASP A 200 8.37 -20.62 -3.91
CA ASP A 200 8.92 -21.95 -4.22
C ASP A 200 8.52 -23.02 -3.20
N TYR A 201 7.76 -22.63 -2.18
CA TYR A 201 7.23 -23.54 -1.17
C TYR A 201 5.78 -23.92 -1.47
N TYR A 202 5.58 -25.15 -1.94
CA TYR A 202 4.27 -25.67 -2.32
C TYR A 202 3.61 -26.49 -1.22
N LEU A 203 2.33 -26.22 -1.00
CA LEU A 203 1.43 -26.97 -0.14
C LEU A 203 0.40 -27.74 -0.96
N ASN A 204 0.28 -29.04 -0.72
CA ASN A 204 -0.66 -29.92 -1.38
C ASN A 204 -2.07 -29.82 -0.78
N LYS A 205 -3.10 -29.81 -1.62
CA LYS A 205 -4.50 -29.68 -1.18
C LYS A 205 -5.12 -30.97 -0.68
N PHE A 206 -4.56 -32.13 -1.03
CA PHE A 206 -5.16 -33.43 -0.72
C PHE A 206 -4.43 -34.15 0.41
N PRO A 207 -5.18 -34.89 1.27
CA PRO A 207 -4.60 -35.70 2.32
C PRO A 207 -3.61 -36.74 1.80
N GLY A 208 -2.60 -37.08 2.60
CA GLY A 208 -1.65 -38.15 2.31
C GLY A 208 -0.52 -37.77 1.34
N MET A 209 -0.51 -36.55 0.81
CA MET A 209 0.62 -36.02 0.05
C MET A 209 1.61 -35.29 0.98
N ARG A 210 2.90 -35.39 0.66
CA ARG A 210 3.96 -34.64 1.37
C ARG A 210 3.63 -33.14 1.37
N ARG A 211 3.91 -32.43 2.46
CA ARG A 211 3.64 -30.98 2.61
C ARG A 211 2.18 -30.63 2.31
N GLN A 212 1.24 -31.34 2.93
CA GLN A 212 -0.18 -30.97 2.87
C GLN A 212 -0.40 -29.58 3.49
N ILE A 213 -1.40 -28.84 3.00
CA ILE A 213 -1.91 -27.65 3.70
C ILE A 213 -2.18 -28.02 5.16
N PRO A 214 -1.63 -27.28 6.14
CA PRO A 214 -1.75 -27.63 7.55
C PRO A 214 -3.22 -27.70 7.97
N VAL A 215 -3.56 -28.78 8.65
CA VAL A 215 -4.87 -28.98 9.26
C VAL A 215 -4.73 -28.70 10.75
N ILE A 216 -5.45 -27.70 11.23
CA ILE A 216 -5.42 -27.24 12.61
C ILE A 216 -6.77 -27.54 13.23
N SER A 217 -6.80 -28.22 14.37
CA SER A 217 -8.06 -28.44 15.08
C SER A 217 -8.54 -27.17 15.77
N ARG A 218 -9.84 -27.08 15.99
CA ARG A 218 -10.45 -25.95 16.71
C ARG A 218 -9.79 -25.74 18.08
N ASN A 219 -9.63 -24.48 18.47
CA ASN A 219 -9.01 -24.05 19.73
C ASN A 219 -7.55 -24.48 19.96
N GLN A 220 -6.88 -25.11 19.00
CA GLN A 220 -5.46 -25.38 19.12
C GLN A 220 -4.63 -24.13 18.83
N SER A 221 -3.52 -23.98 19.54
CA SER A 221 -2.66 -22.80 19.43
C SER A 221 -1.57 -23.05 18.40
N VAL A 222 -1.38 -22.11 17.48
CA VAL A 222 -0.34 -22.15 16.45
C VAL A 222 0.60 -20.98 16.68
N THR A 223 1.89 -21.27 16.81
CA THR A 223 2.92 -20.24 16.99
C THR A 223 3.55 -19.93 15.64
N VAL A 224 3.61 -18.66 15.31
CA VAL A 224 4.21 -18.14 14.08
C VAL A 224 5.39 -17.27 14.47
N LYS A 225 6.54 -17.54 13.84
CA LYS A 225 7.78 -16.78 13.98
C LYS A 225 8.20 -16.26 12.61
N LEU A 226 8.45 -14.97 12.52
CA LEU A 226 8.88 -14.27 11.32
C LEU A 226 10.27 -13.69 11.54
N GLU A 227 11.17 -13.95 10.61
CA GLU A 227 12.47 -13.28 10.54
C GLU A 227 12.40 -12.27 9.40
N VAL A 228 12.62 -11.01 9.75
CA VAL A 228 12.40 -9.85 8.90
C VAL A 228 13.70 -9.06 8.83
N PHE A 229 14.11 -8.68 7.64
CA PHE A 229 15.11 -7.64 7.45
C PHE A 229 14.40 -6.30 7.30
N SER A 230 14.90 -5.30 8.02
CA SER A 230 14.46 -3.91 7.95
C SER A 230 15.67 -2.99 7.83
N ALA A 231 15.63 -2.02 6.91
CA ALA A 231 16.68 -1.01 6.81
C ALA A 231 16.68 -0.03 8.00
N TYR A 232 15.62 -0.06 8.82
CA TYR A 232 15.42 0.87 9.93
C TYR A 232 15.74 0.18 11.26
N ASP A 233 16.36 0.91 12.18
CA ASP A 233 16.63 0.45 13.55
C ASP A 233 15.33 0.26 14.35
N VAL A 234 14.43 1.24 14.23
CA VAL A 234 13.16 1.28 14.96
C VAL A 234 12.24 0.12 14.59
N ASP A 235 11.57 -0.48 15.58
CA ASP A 235 10.64 -1.59 15.44
C ASP A 235 9.54 -1.37 14.39
N ASP A 236 9.39 -2.35 13.51
CA ASP A 236 8.33 -2.40 12.52
C ASP A 236 7.03 -2.97 13.12
N LEU A 237 5.90 -2.61 12.51
CA LEU A 237 4.60 -3.14 12.91
C LEU A 237 4.32 -4.44 12.15
N VAL A 238 4.45 -5.57 12.85
CA VAL A 238 4.14 -6.89 12.30
C VAL A 238 2.80 -7.40 12.80
N VAL A 239 1.94 -7.80 11.88
CA VAL A 239 0.55 -8.12 12.14
C VAL A 239 0.14 -9.42 11.45
N LEU A 240 -0.56 -10.28 12.19
CA LEU A 240 -1.23 -11.45 11.65
C LEU A 240 -2.70 -11.13 11.41
N THR A 241 -3.19 -11.35 10.20
CA THR A 241 -4.62 -11.33 9.88
C THR A 241 -5.09 -12.74 9.54
N PHE A 242 -6.15 -13.24 10.19
CA PHE A 242 -6.63 -14.61 10.01
C PHE A 242 -8.15 -14.73 10.27
N GLY A 243 -8.73 -15.91 9.99
CA GLY A 243 -10.12 -16.22 10.32
C GLY A 243 -11.19 -15.63 9.39
N ALA A 244 -10.78 -14.94 8.33
CA ALA A 244 -11.71 -14.39 7.34
C ALA A 244 -12.47 -15.51 6.61
N ASP A 245 -13.80 -15.43 6.59
CA ASP A 245 -14.64 -16.33 5.79
C ASP A 245 -14.53 -15.99 4.29
N PRO A 246 -15.12 -16.79 3.37
CA PRO A 246 -15.10 -16.49 1.94
C PRO A 246 -15.71 -15.14 1.54
N LEU A 247 -16.54 -14.54 2.42
CA LEU A 247 -17.12 -13.19 2.24
C LEU A 247 -16.25 -12.09 2.89
N GLY A 248 -15.11 -12.45 3.49
CA GLY A 248 -14.19 -11.54 4.16
C GLY A 248 -14.63 -11.08 5.56
N ARG A 249 -15.64 -11.72 6.16
CA ARG A 249 -16.15 -11.41 7.50
C ARG A 249 -15.37 -12.20 8.57
N ASN A 250 -15.53 -11.81 9.83
CA ASN A 250 -14.91 -12.46 11.00
C ASN A 250 -13.37 -12.47 11.02
N ARG A 251 -12.74 -11.63 10.19
CA ARG A 251 -11.29 -11.44 10.22
C ARG A 251 -10.85 -10.91 11.58
N GLN A 252 -9.82 -11.54 12.13
CA GLN A 252 -9.12 -11.06 13.31
C GLN A 252 -7.75 -10.55 12.91
N LYS A 253 -7.28 -9.55 13.64
CA LYS A 253 -5.99 -8.91 13.40
C LYS A 253 -5.27 -8.80 14.74
N VAL A 254 -4.07 -9.39 14.83
CA VAL A 254 -3.27 -9.42 16.06
C VAL A 254 -1.84 -8.99 15.75
N ARG A 255 -1.19 -8.34 16.72
CA ARG A 255 0.18 -7.83 16.58
C ARG A 255 1.17 -8.88 17.08
N PHE A 256 2.28 -9.03 16.37
CA PHE A 256 3.41 -9.83 16.85
C PHE A 256 4.24 -9.08 17.89
N SER A 257 4.84 -9.82 18.79
CA SER A 257 5.83 -9.30 19.73
C SER A 257 7.22 -9.40 19.11
N LEU A 258 8.05 -8.37 19.27
CA LEU A 258 9.47 -8.45 18.92
C LEU A 258 10.18 -9.35 19.94
N VAL A 259 10.98 -10.29 19.45
CA VAL A 259 11.79 -11.22 20.25
C VAL A 259 13.26 -10.82 20.23
N SER A 260 13.78 -10.43 19.06
CA SER A 260 15.15 -9.95 18.92
C SER A 260 15.29 -8.96 17.76
N SER A 261 16.29 -8.08 17.86
CA SER A 261 16.73 -7.17 16.81
C SER A 261 18.25 -7.14 16.83
N GLU A 262 18.88 -7.56 15.74
CA GLU A 262 20.33 -7.64 15.61
C GLU A 262 20.80 -6.82 14.40
N PRO A 263 21.85 -6.00 14.53
CA PRO A 263 22.43 -5.29 13.40
C PRO A 263 22.88 -6.24 12.29
N ALA A 264 22.63 -5.86 11.04
CA ALA A 264 23.02 -6.58 9.84
C ALA A 264 23.59 -5.61 8.81
N THR A 265 24.23 -6.12 7.76
CA THR A 265 24.72 -5.26 6.67
C THR A 265 23.55 -4.53 6.02
N GLY A 266 23.53 -3.20 6.12
CA GLY A 266 22.49 -2.35 5.53
C GLY A 266 21.17 -2.26 6.30
N GLY A 267 21.11 -2.77 7.55
CA GLY A 267 19.88 -2.71 8.34
C GLY A 267 19.94 -3.58 9.59
N TYR A 268 18.80 -4.18 9.93
CA TYR A 268 18.57 -4.96 11.13
C TYR A 268 17.79 -6.23 10.79
N ASN A 269 18.25 -7.36 11.32
CA ASN A 269 17.49 -8.60 11.32
C ASN A 269 16.66 -8.67 12.59
N LYS A 270 15.34 -8.61 12.41
CA LYS A 270 14.34 -8.62 13.49
C LYS A 270 13.57 -9.92 13.49
N VAL A 271 13.26 -10.40 14.68
CA VAL A 271 12.50 -11.62 14.90
C VAL A 271 11.22 -11.29 15.62
N TYR A 272 10.09 -11.63 15.01
CA TYR A 272 8.76 -11.39 15.54
C TYR A 272 8.04 -12.71 15.79
N GLU A 273 7.33 -12.81 16.92
CA GLU A 273 6.60 -14.02 17.30
C GLU A 273 5.18 -13.72 17.76
N HIS A 274 4.25 -14.60 17.41
CA HIS A 274 2.89 -14.58 17.95
C HIS A 274 2.27 -15.98 17.96
N THR A 275 1.44 -16.24 18.96
CA THR A 275 0.63 -17.46 19.05
C THR A 275 -0.83 -17.10 18.86
N PHE A 276 -1.48 -17.67 17.86
CA PHE A 276 -2.90 -17.45 17.61
C PHE A 276 -3.70 -18.75 17.71
N ARG A 277 -5.02 -18.62 17.88
CA ARG A 277 -5.97 -19.73 17.83
C ARG A 277 -6.91 -19.49 16.65
N PRO A 278 -7.06 -20.45 15.72
CA PRO A 278 -7.94 -20.27 14.58
C PRO A 278 -9.41 -20.22 15.02
N THR A 279 -10.26 -19.71 14.13
CA THR A 279 -11.72 -19.67 14.33
C THR A 279 -12.31 -21.06 14.61
N GLN A 280 -13.48 -21.11 15.24
CA GLN A 280 -14.20 -22.35 15.51
C GLN A 280 -14.91 -22.93 14.28
N ALA A 281 -15.12 -22.12 13.25
CA ALA A 281 -15.75 -22.57 12.01
C ALA A 281 -14.78 -23.45 11.20
N ALA A 282 -15.25 -24.62 10.77
CA ALA A 282 -14.48 -25.48 9.88
C ALA A 282 -14.44 -24.89 8.47
N GLY A 283 -13.29 -24.99 7.80
CA GLY A 283 -13.13 -24.42 6.47
C GLY A 283 -11.69 -24.19 6.03
N TYR A 284 -11.55 -23.60 4.85
CA TYR A 284 -10.28 -23.14 4.31
C TYR A 284 -10.09 -21.67 4.65
N TYR A 285 -8.92 -21.34 5.17
CA TYR A 285 -8.58 -20.00 5.61
C TYR A 285 -7.18 -19.61 5.14
N HIS A 286 -6.89 -18.32 5.25
CA HIS A 286 -5.57 -17.76 5.03
C HIS A 286 -5.13 -16.98 6.25
N ALA A 287 -3.90 -17.25 6.68
CA ALA A 287 -3.14 -16.41 7.58
C ALA A 287 -2.31 -15.45 6.72
N LEU A 288 -2.40 -14.16 6.96
CA LEU A 288 -1.63 -13.12 6.29
C LEU A 288 -0.71 -12.47 7.32
N MET A 289 0.59 -12.62 7.11
CA MET A 289 1.62 -11.98 7.93
C MET A 289 2.08 -10.73 7.21
N ASP A 290 1.84 -9.59 7.82
CA ASP A 290 2.02 -8.28 7.23
C ASP A 290 3.01 -7.47 8.05
N VAL A 291 4.13 -7.13 7.44
CA VAL A 291 5.19 -6.30 8.01
C VAL A 291 5.07 -4.92 7.41
N MET A 292 4.76 -3.92 8.23
CA MET A 292 4.66 -2.52 7.82
C MET A 292 5.80 -1.73 8.48
N SER A 293 6.44 -0.85 7.71
CA SER A 293 7.56 -0.06 8.26
C SER A 293 7.09 0.82 9.40
N ASN A 294 7.96 1.09 10.37
CA ASN A 294 7.65 2.02 11.45
C ASN A 294 7.17 3.37 10.89
N GLY A 295 7.92 3.93 9.94
CA GLY A 295 7.60 5.19 9.28
C GLY A 295 6.23 5.25 8.63
N SER A 296 5.80 4.17 7.99
CA SER A 296 4.46 4.08 7.39
C SER A 296 3.32 4.21 8.40
N ILE A 297 3.58 3.89 9.68
CA ILE A 297 2.57 3.82 10.74
C ILE A 297 2.65 4.99 11.72
N PHE A 298 3.85 5.40 12.10
CA PHE A 298 4.08 6.34 13.20
C PHE A 298 4.46 7.74 12.73
N THR A 299 4.48 7.98 11.41
CA THR A 299 4.66 9.32 10.84
C THR A 299 3.54 9.63 9.87
N ASP A 300 3.21 10.91 9.70
CA ASP A 300 2.15 11.34 8.79
C ASP A 300 2.61 11.45 7.32
N ASN A 301 3.89 11.76 7.10
CA ASN A 301 4.42 12.06 5.76
C ASN A 301 5.09 10.88 5.03
N GLN A 302 5.60 9.86 5.74
CA GLN A 302 6.30 8.76 5.04
C GLN A 302 5.34 7.87 4.25
N PRO A 303 5.76 7.40 3.05
CA PRO A 303 4.94 6.54 2.20
C PRO A 303 4.59 5.23 2.90
N PHE A 304 3.50 4.60 2.44
CA PHE A 304 3.15 3.27 2.90
C PHE A 304 4.11 2.24 2.29
N GLU A 305 4.77 1.48 3.15
CA GLU A 305 5.76 0.46 2.84
C GLU A 305 5.42 -0.82 3.62
N ASN A 306 5.27 -1.93 2.91
CA ASN A 306 4.99 -3.22 3.55
C ASN A 306 5.52 -4.44 2.77
N LYS A 307 5.66 -5.56 3.48
CA LYS A 307 5.79 -6.90 2.92
C LYS A 307 4.75 -7.82 3.52
N VAL A 308 4.20 -8.70 2.69
CA VAL A 308 3.15 -9.62 3.10
C VAL A 308 3.42 -11.02 2.59
N TRP A 309 3.42 -11.98 3.51
CA TRP A 309 3.39 -13.41 3.17
C TRP A 309 2.04 -14.00 3.59
N GLY A 310 1.50 -14.89 2.77
CA GLY A 310 0.28 -15.61 3.08
C GLY A 310 0.56 -17.09 3.32
N MET A 311 -0.21 -17.73 4.20
CA MET A 311 -0.21 -19.17 4.36
C MET A 311 -1.64 -19.72 4.43
N PRO A 312 -2.02 -20.67 3.55
CA PRO A 312 -3.30 -21.36 3.68
C PRO A 312 -3.27 -22.34 4.84
N TYR A 313 -4.41 -22.51 5.51
CA TYR A 313 -4.63 -23.55 6.51
C TYR A 313 -6.08 -24.04 6.47
N ILE A 314 -6.33 -25.21 7.06
CA ILE A 314 -7.65 -25.81 7.18
C ILE A 314 -8.01 -25.90 8.66
N VAL A 315 -9.22 -25.49 9.02
CA VAL A 315 -9.80 -25.78 10.34
C VAL A 315 -10.72 -26.98 10.24
N ARG A 316 -10.53 -27.96 11.14
CA ARG A 316 -11.45 -29.09 11.35
C ARG A 316 -11.92 -29.15 12.79
#